data_AF-A0A929L2T7-F1
#
_entry.id   AF-A0A929L2T7-F1
#
_cell.length_a   1.000
_cell.length_b   1.000
_cell.length_c   1.000
_cell.angle_alpha   90.00
_cell.angle_beta   90.00
_cell.angle_gamma   90.00
#
_symmetry.space_group_name_H-M   'P 1'
#
loop_
_entity.id
_entity.type
_entity.pdbx_description
1 polymer ?
#
loop_
_entity_poly.entity_id
_entity_poly.type
_entity_poly.pdbx_seq_one_letter_code
_entity_poly.pdbx_strand_id
1 'polypeptide(L)'
;MKIFAMLLFVIAGSYGCANDTSNDVHKRIIYNAHGLKVITSFSNRKQQTISILYGNALALQSAKTGIHDQGEVFELVTFKQADNKFWYGSYINGAVQSIELVTSYAKDKKVIDFNYKIVQGQVSGGADARINSITSHRALLFP
;
A
#
# COMPACT_ATOMS: atom_id res chain seq x y z
N MET A 1 -7.08 0.04 -67.80
CA MET A 1 -6.60 0.78 -66.61
C MET A 1 -7.78 1.26 -65.74
N LYS A 2 -8.56 0.38 -65.11
CA LYS A 2 -9.64 0.78 -64.16
C LYS A 2 -9.88 -0.20 -63.00
N ILE A 3 -9.16 -1.33 -62.94
CA ILE A 3 -9.42 -2.41 -61.96
C ILE A 3 -8.46 -2.39 -60.76
N PHE A 4 -7.34 -1.66 -60.84
CA PHE A 4 -6.35 -1.63 -59.76
C PHE A 4 -6.69 -0.63 -58.63
N ALA A 5 -7.64 0.29 -58.85
CA ALA A 5 -7.97 1.34 -57.88
C ALA A 5 -8.98 0.92 -56.80
N MET A 6 -9.60 -0.27 -56.92
CA MET A 6 -10.66 -0.71 -56.00
C MET A 6 -10.17 -1.62 -54.87
N LEU A 7 -8.94 -2.14 -54.96
CA LEU A 7 -8.35 -3.02 -53.95
C LEU A 7 -7.63 -2.28 -52.82
N LEU A 8 -7.37 -0.98 -52.96
CA LEU A 8 -6.70 -0.18 -51.93
C LEU A 8 -7.66 0.40 -50.87
N PHE A 9 -8.98 0.37 -51.12
CA PHE A 9 -9.97 0.95 -50.20
C PHE A 9 -10.44 -0.03 -49.10
N VAL A 10 -10.12 -1.33 -49.23
CA VAL A 10 -10.56 -2.37 -48.29
C VAL A 10 -9.58 -2.56 -47.12
N ILE A 11 -8.36 -2.03 -47.21
CA ILE A 11 -7.31 -2.23 -46.18
C ILE A 11 -7.40 -1.18 -45.05
N ALA A 12 -8.21 -0.13 -45.19
CA ALA A 12 -8.35 0.92 -44.17
C ALA A 12 -9.40 0.62 -43.08
N GLY A 13 -10.12 -0.50 -43.15
CA GLY A 13 -11.29 -0.77 -42.31
C GLY A 13 -11.01 -1.42 -40.95
N SER A 14 -9.78 -1.79 -40.62
CA SER A 14 -9.46 -2.52 -39.39
C SER A 14 -8.38 -1.83 -38.55
N TYR A 15 -8.49 -0.52 -38.38
CA TYR A 15 -8.01 0.14 -37.16
C TYR A 15 -9.16 0.15 -36.14
N GLY A 16 -9.62 -1.04 -35.78
CA GLY A 16 -10.31 -1.19 -34.52
C GLY A 16 -9.26 -0.92 -33.45
N CYS A 17 -9.23 0.30 -32.89
CA CYS A 17 -8.72 0.45 -31.54
C CYS A 17 -9.52 -0.55 -30.72
N ALA A 18 -8.88 -1.66 -30.37
CA ALA A 18 -9.34 -2.46 -29.25
C ALA A 18 -9.26 -1.50 -28.07
N ASN A 19 -10.37 -0.83 -27.79
CA ASN A 19 -10.58 -0.21 -26.50
C ASN A 19 -10.48 -1.39 -25.55
N ASP A 20 -9.32 -1.51 -24.91
CA ASP A 20 -9.11 -2.46 -23.85
C ASP A 20 -10.03 -2.01 -22.72
N THR A 21 -11.28 -2.45 -22.78
CA THR A 21 -12.26 -2.32 -21.71
C THR A 21 -11.86 -3.30 -20.60
N SER A 22 -10.58 -3.31 -20.22
CA SER A 22 -10.18 -3.95 -18.99
C SER A 22 -10.83 -3.12 -17.90
N ASN A 23 -11.77 -3.74 -17.17
CA ASN A 23 -12.40 -3.15 -15.99
C ASN A 23 -11.38 -2.99 -14.82
N ASP A 24 -10.07 -2.92 -15.11
CA ASP A 24 -8.98 -3.05 -14.15
C ASP A 24 -8.79 -1.79 -13.28
N VAL A 25 -9.43 -0.67 -13.65
CA VAL A 25 -9.39 0.59 -12.87
C VAL A 25 -10.02 0.44 -11.47
N HIS A 26 -10.91 -0.53 -11.28
CA HIS A 26 -11.65 -0.72 -10.00
C HIS A 26 -11.21 -1.97 -9.24
N LYS A 27 -10.05 -2.55 -9.57
CA LYS A 27 -9.58 -3.77 -8.92
C LYS A 27 -9.04 -3.46 -7.52
N ARG A 28 -9.79 -3.88 -6.49
CA ARG A 28 -9.31 -3.85 -5.11
C ARG A 28 -8.16 -4.83 -4.95
N ILE A 29 -6.99 -4.34 -4.52
CA ILE A 29 -5.89 -5.22 -4.13
C ILE A 29 -6.06 -5.62 -2.66
N ILE A 30 -6.03 -6.92 -2.42
CA ILE A 30 -5.99 -7.50 -1.08
C ILE A 30 -4.53 -7.88 -0.81
N TYR A 31 -4.00 -7.37 0.31
CA TYR A 31 -2.66 -7.70 0.76
C TYR A 31 -2.72 -8.86 1.76
N ASN A 32 -1.83 -9.84 1.61
CA ASN A 32 -1.68 -10.91 2.59
C ASN A 32 -0.71 -10.43 3.68
N ALA A 33 -1.24 -10.16 4.87
CA ALA A 33 -0.44 -9.68 6.00
C ALA A 33 0.38 -10.77 6.70
N HIS A 34 0.47 -11.98 6.14
CA HIS A 34 1.31 -13.07 6.65
C HIS A 34 1.09 -13.41 8.14
N GLY A 35 -0.16 -13.30 8.61
CA GLY A 35 -0.54 -13.55 10.00
C GLY A 35 -0.37 -12.36 10.96
N LEU A 36 0.13 -11.22 10.47
CA LEU A 36 0.14 -9.96 11.22
C LEU A 36 -1.27 -9.40 11.39
N LYS A 37 -1.50 -8.68 12.49
CA LYS A 37 -2.77 -8.05 12.84
C LYS A 37 -2.78 -6.59 12.43
N VAL A 38 -3.94 -6.07 12.02
CA VAL A 38 -4.11 -4.63 11.78
C VAL A 38 -3.95 -3.88 13.10
N ILE A 39 -3.06 -2.89 13.12
CA ILE A 39 -2.89 -1.93 14.21
C ILE A 39 -3.76 -0.71 13.92
N THR A 40 -3.59 -0.10 12.74
CA THR A 40 -4.35 1.08 12.32
C THR A 40 -4.38 1.21 10.80
N SER A 41 -5.26 2.08 10.30
CA SER A 41 -5.32 2.47 8.90
C SER A 41 -5.56 3.97 8.78
N PHE A 42 -4.93 4.61 7.80
CA PHE A 42 -5.08 6.04 7.57
C PHE A 42 -4.96 6.37 6.08
N SER A 43 -5.48 7.52 5.67
CA SER A 43 -5.45 7.98 4.28
C SER A 43 -4.76 9.33 4.17
N ASN A 44 -3.91 9.51 3.15
CA ASN A 44 -3.36 10.80 2.81
C ASN A 44 -4.04 11.33 1.54
N ARG A 45 -4.92 12.33 1.70
CA ARG A 45 -5.68 12.91 0.57
C ARG A 45 -4.79 13.65 -0.42
N LYS A 46 -3.75 14.34 0.06
CA LYS A 46 -2.82 15.09 -0.80
C LYS A 46 -1.99 14.16 -1.67
N GLN A 47 -1.60 13.01 -1.13
CA GLN A 47 -0.81 12.00 -1.84
C GLN A 47 -1.68 10.94 -2.53
N GLN A 48 -3.00 10.99 -2.34
CA GLN A 48 -3.95 9.97 -2.82
C GLN A 48 -3.54 8.54 -2.45
N THR A 49 -3.20 8.33 -1.18
CA THR A 49 -2.81 7.02 -0.65
C THR A 49 -3.70 6.56 0.51
N ILE A 50 -3.75 5.25 0.70
CA ILE A 50 -4.28 4.58 1.90
C ILE A 50 -3.15 3.74 2.46
N SER A 51 -2.91 3.83 3.76
CA SER A 51 -1.90 3.04 4.45
C SER A 51 -2.56 2.20 5.53
N ILE A 52 -2.11 0.95 5.65
CA ILE A 52 -2.51 0.04 6.72
C ILE A 52 -1.24 -0.40 7.43
N LEU A 53 -1.20 -0.18 8.73
CA LEU A 53 -0.13 -0.63 9.60
C LEU A 53 -0.53 -1.96 10.21
N TYR A 54 0.25 -2.99 9.92
CA TYR A 54 0.14 -4.31 10.52
C TYR A 54 1.24 -4.52 11.56
N GLY A 55 1.03 -5.45 12.48
CA GLY A 55 2.10 -5.92 13.34
C GLY A 55 1.79 -7.21 14.08
N ASN A 56 2.82 -7.77 14.70
CA ASN A 56 2.69 -8.95 15.56
C ASN A 56 2.04 -8.60 16.91
N ALA A 57 1.87 -9.58 17.80
CA ALA A 57 1.21 -9.35 19.09
C ALA A 57 1.92 -8.30 19.96
N LEU A 58 3.26 -8.29 19.95
CA LEU A 58 4.08 -7.32 20.69
C LEU A 58 3.91 -5.91 20.12
N ALA A 59 4.02 -5.75 18.80
CA ALA A 59 3.80 -4.48 18.11
C ALA A 59 2.39 -3.92 18.34
N LEU A 60 1.37 -4.79 18.34
CA LEU A 60 0.01 -4.39 18.66
C LEU A 60 -0.13 -3.94 20.12
N GLN A 61 0.58 -4.60 21.04
CA GLN A 61 0.56 -4.24 22.45
C GLN A 61 1.28 -2.91 22.69
N SER A 62 2.44 -2.68 22.09
CA SER A 62 3.14 -1.40 22.19
C SER A 62 2.38 -0.26 21.50
N ALA A 63 1.66 -0.53 20.41
CA ALA A 63 0.75 0.45 19.83
C ALA A 63 -0.44 0.80 20.75
N LYS A 64 -0.79 -0.04 21.73
CA LYS A 64 -1.83 0.23 22.74
C LYS A 64 -1.27 0.95 23.97
N THR A 65 -0.11 0.54 24.45
CA THR A 65 0.49 1.03 25.71
C THR A 65 1.47 2.18 25.52
N GLY A 66 2.04 2.31 24.33
CA GLY A 66 3.17 3.19 24.03
C GLY A 66 4.51 2.69 24.53
N ILE A 67 4.60 1.46 25.04
CA ILE A 67 5.83 0.88 25.58
C ILE A 67 6.33 -0.19 24.62
N HIS A 68 7.53 0.02 24.08
CA HIS A 68 8.16 -0.90 23.13
C HIS A 68 8.90 -2.04 23.83
N ASP A 69 8.87 -3.22 23.20
CA ASP A 69 9.62 -4.41 23.60
C ASP A 69 10.47 -4.93 22.44
N GLN A 70 11.37 -5.89 22.69
CA GLN A 70 12.15 -6.58 21.66
C GLN A 70 11.30 -7.57 20.87
N GLY A 71 11.61 -7.76 19.58
CA GLY A 71 10.90 -8.72 18.72
C GLY A 71 9.56 -8.21 18.17
N GLU A 72 9.30 -6.92 18.27
CA GLU A 72 8.19 -6.28 17.57
C GLU A 72 8.43 -6.31 16.07
N VAL A 73 7.37 -6.55 15.32
CA VAL A 73 7.37 -6.48 13.86
C VAL A 73 6.23 -5.58 13.45
N PHE A 74 6.56 -4.49 12.76
CA PHE A 74 5.62 -3.57 12.13
C PHE A 74 5.79 -3.61 10.63
N GLU A 75 4.68 -3.70 9.90
CA GLU A 75 4.66 -3.66 8.45
C GLU A 75 3.67 -2.60 7.98
N LEU A 76 4.19 -1.51 7.40
CA LEU A 76 3.37 -0.45 6.83
C LEU A 76 3.21 -0.71 5.33
N VAL A 77 1.98 -1.00 4.92
CA VAL A 77 1.63 -1.17 3.51
C VAL A 77 0.90 0.07 3.05
N THR A 78 1.46 0.75 2.05
CA THR A 78 0.84 1.93 1.43
C THR A 78 0.35 1.57 0.04
N PHE A 79 -0.92 1.82 -0.21
CA PHE A 79 -1.62 1.64 -1.48
C PHE A 79 -1.88 3.01 -2.11
N LYS A 80 -1.88 3.06 -3.44
CA LYS A 80 -2.56 4.12 -4.18
C LYS A 80 -4.06 4.01 -3.94
N GLN A 81 -4.75 5.12 -3.89
CA GLN A 81 -6.21 5.14 -3.93
C GLN A 81 -6.69 4.76 -5.34
N ALA A 82 -7.73 3.95 -5.41
CA ALA A 82 -8.49 3.68 -6.61
C ALA A 82 -9.96 4.03 -6.37
N ASP A 83 -10.65 4.46 -7.43
CA ASP A 83 -12.07 4.79 -7.33
C ASP A 83 -12.90 3.55 -6.99
N ASN A 84 -13.94 3.74 -6.18
CA ASN A 84 -14.90 2.70 -5.90
C ASN A 84 -16.04 2.73 -6.93
N LYS A 85 -16.13 1.68 -7.75
CA LYS A 85 -17.17 1.53 -8.78
C LYS A 85 -18.60 1.66 -8.22
N PHE A 86 -18.80 1.22 -6.99
CA PHE A 86 -20.13 1.12 -6.39
C PHE A 86 -20.51 2.33 -5.53
N TRP A 87 -19.57 3.24 -5.26
CA TRP A 87 -19.84 4.39 -4.40
C TRP A 87 -18.99 5.61 -4.79
N TYR A 88 -19.65 6.53 -5.49
CA TYR A 88 -19.03 7.79 -5.93
C TYR A 88 -18.47 8.59 -4.75
N GLY A 89 -17.27 9.14 -4.93
CA GLY A 89 -16.58 9.91 -3.89
C GLY A 89 -15.94 9.05 -2.78
N SER A 90 -15.96 7.71 -2.89
CA SER A 90 -15.20 6.83 -2.02
C SER A 90 -14.03 6.18 -2.75
N TYR A 91 -13.00 5.83 -1.97
CA TYR A 91 -11.75 5.25 -2.48
C TYR A 91 -11.49 3.90 -1.83
N ILE A 92 -10.91 2.99 -2.60
CA ILE A 92 -10.49 1.65 -2.19
C ILE A 92 -8.98 1.49 -2.37
N ASN A 93 -8.44 0.41 -1.80
CA ASN A 93 -7.05 0.03 -2.00
C ASN A 93 -6.81 -0.35 -3.47
N GLY A 94 -6.01 0.46 -4.16
CA GLY A 94 -5.49 0.16 -5.49
C GLY A 94 -4.12 -0.52 -5.43
N ALA A 95 -3.23 -0.17 -6.36
CA ALA A 95 -1.88 -0.71 -6.44
C ALA A 95 -1.07 -0.49 -5.15
N VAL A 96 -0.30 -1.50 -4.72
CA VAL A 96 0.69 -1.32 -3.65
C VAL A 96 1.78 -0.35 -4.13
N GLN A 97 1.94 0.75 -3.42
CA GLN A 97 2.98 1.75 -3.65
C GLN A 97 4.26 1.41 -2.89
N SER A 98 4.14 1.02 -1.62
CA SER A 98 5.29 0.62 -0.81
C SER A 98 4.91 -0.36 0.29
N ILE A 99 5.90 -1.15 0.69
CA ILE A 99 5.88 -2.00 1.88
C ILE A 99 7.14 -1.68 2.68
N GLU A 100 6.96 -1.24 3.92
CA GLU A 100 8.04 -0.90 4.84
C GLU A 100 7.98 -1.80 6.07
N LEU A 101 9.14 -2.29 6.50
CA LEU A 101 9.29 -3.19 7.63
C LEU A 101 10.13 -2.51 8.71
N VAL A 102 9.61 -2.50 9.93
CA VAL A 102 10.34 -2.11 11.14
C VAL A 102 10.36 -3.29 12.10
N THR A 103 11.54 -3.64 12.60
CA THR A 103 11.70 -4.70 13.61
C THR A 103 12.46 -4.17 14.81
N SER A 104 11.99 -4.44 16.02
CA SER A 104 12.69 -4.04 17.23
C SER A 104 13.68 -5.10 17.71
N TYR A 105 14.78 -4.65 18.31
CA TYR A 105 15.77 -5.51 18.96
C TYR A 105 16.27 -4.87 20.24
N ALA A 106 16.75 -5.70 21.18
CA ALA A 106 17.45 -5.21 22.36
C ALA A 106 18.87 -4.78 21.96
N LYS A 107 19.17 -3.48 22.05
CA LYS A 107 20.53 -2.94 21.90
C LYS A 107 21.35 -3.17 23.16
N ASP A 108 20.68 -3.00 24.31
CA ASP A 108 21.17 -3.26 25.66
C ASP A 108 20.02 -3.79 26.53
N LYS A 109 20.29 -4.18 27.79
CA LYS A 109 19.31 -4.77 28.72
C LYS A 109 18.01 -3.97 28.92
N LYS A 110 17.99 -2.67 28.61
CA LYS A 110 16.82 -1.79 28.77
C LYS A 110 16.57 -0.85 27.57
N VAL A 111 17.37 -0.96 26.51
CA VAL A 111 17.27 -0.05 25.36
C VAL A 111 16.80 -0.86 24.17
N ILE A 112 15.60 -0.53 23.71
CA ILE A 112 15.04 -1.05 22.46
C ILE A 112 15.44 -0.12 21.33
N ASP A 113 15.96 -0.70 20.27
CA ASP A 113 16.33 -0.02 19.03
C ASP A 113 15.63 -0.71 17.85
N PHE A 114 15.66 -0.09 16.68
CA PHE A 114 14.85 -0.51 15.54
C PHE A 114 15.67 -0.63 14.26
N ASN A 115 15.44 -1.73 13.55
CA ASN A 115 15.90 -1.86 12.16
C ASN A 115 14.77 -1.43 11.23
N TYR A 116 15.15 -0.84 10.10
CA TYR A 116 14.23 -0.38 9.08
C TYR A 116 14.64 -0.89 7.69
N LYS A 117 13.66 -1.37 6.93
CA LYS A 117 13.86 -1.83 5.54
C LYS A 117 12.66 -1.47 4.68
N ILE A 118 12.92 -1.00 3.48
CA ILE A 118 11.92 -0.94 2.41
C ILE A 118 11.89 -2.31 1.74
N VAL A 119 10.77 -3.03 1.89
CA VAL A 119 10.58 -4.36 1.27
C VAL A 119 10.20 -4.22 -0.19
N GLN A 120 9.34 -3.25 -0.50
CA GLN A 120 8.89 -2.97 -1.85
C GLN A 120 8.64 -1.47 -2.04
N GLY A 121 8.89 -0.99 -3.26
CA GLY A 121 8.57 0.38 -3.67
C GLY A 121 9.66 1.37 -3.30
N GLN A 122 9.29 2.65 -3.26
CA GLN A 122 10.17 3.76 -2.91
C GLN A 122 9.43 4.68 -1.95
N VAL A 123 10.15 5.20 -0.96
CA VAL A 123 9.59 6.12 0.04
C VAL A 123 10.53 7.29 0.26
N SER A 124 9.96 8.43 0.60
CA SER A 124 10.71 9.63 0.97
C SER A 124 10.95 9.70 2.48
N GLY A 125 12.09 10.28 2.86
CA GLY A 125 12.51 10.44 4.25
C GLY A 125 13.61 9.46 4.67
N GLY A 126 14.41 9.87 5.67
CA GLY A 126 15.46 9.02 6.25
C GLY A 126 14.89 7.94 7.18
N ALA A 127 15.66 6.87 7.40
CA ALA A 127 15.24 5.72 8.19
C ALA A 127 14.67 6.11 9.56
N ASP A 128 15.36 6.95 10.33
CA ASP A 128 14.93 7.36 11.68
C ASP A 128 13.57 8.07 11.67
N ALA A 129 13.34 8.93 10.68
CA ALA A 129 12.06 9.61 10.54
C ALA A 129 10.93 8.64 10.20
N ARG A 130 11.21 7.62 9.38
CA ARG A 130 10.25 6.55 9.04
C ARG A 130 9.95 5.67 10.24
N ILE A 131 10.98 5.24 10.97
CA ILE A 131 10.83 4.45 12.21
C ILE A 131 9.91 5.20 13.17
N ASN A 132 10.26 6.44 13.51
CA ASN A 132 9.47 7.26 14.43
C ASN A 132 8.03 7.46 13.96
N SER A 133 7.82 7.67 12.65
CA SER A 133 6.47 7.80 12.10
C SER A 133 5.68 6.49 12.20
N ILE A 134 6.29 5.34 11.95
CA ILE A 134 5.62 4.03 11.98
C ILE A 134 5.29 3.64 13.41
N THR A 135 6.26 3.69 14.33
CA THR A 135 6.13 3.20 15.70
C THR A 135 5.30 4.11 16.61
N SER A 136 5.08 5.37 16.22
CA SER A 136 4.23 6.31 16.97
C SER A 136 2.72 6.12 16.75
N HIS A 137 2.32 5.30 15.77
CA HIS A 137 0.90 5.04 15.53
C HIS A 137 0.26 4.26 16.69
N ARG A 138 -0.93 4.69 17.11
CA ARG A 138 -1.73 3.99 18.12
C ARG A 138 -2.67 2.98 17.47
N ALA A 139 -2.93 1.90 18.19
CA ALA A 139 -3.91 0.90 17.76
C ALA A 139 -5.31 1.53 17.70
N LEU A 140 -6.06 1.26 16.63
CA LEU A 140 -7.48 1.63 16.55
C LEU A 140 -8.25 0.80 17.58
N LEU A 141 -8.82 1.49 18.56
CA LEU A 141 -9.78 0.92 19.49
C LEU A 141 -11.17 1.17 18.88
N PHE A 142 -11.74 0.14 18.26
CA PHE A 142 -13.16 0.19 17.91
C PHE A 142 -13.96 -0.06 19.22
N PRO A 143 -14.86 0.87 19.61
CA PRO A 143 -15.72 0.70 20.77
C PRO A 143 -16.73 -0.43 20.61
#